data_AF-A0AAW0VQY9-F1
#
_entry.id   AF-A0AAW0VQY9-F1
#
_cell.length_a   1.000
_cell.length_b   1.000
_cell.length_c   1.000
_cell.angle_alpha   90.00
_cell.angle_beta   90.00
_cell.angle_gamma   90.00
#
_symmetry.space_group_name_H-M   'P 1'
#
loop_
_entity.id
_entity.type
_entity.pdbx_description
1 polymer ?
#
loop_
_entity_poly.entity_id
_entity_poly.type
_entity_poly.pdbx_seq_one_letter_code
_entity_poly.pdbx_strand_id
1 'polypeptide(L)'
;DFEDVTPNTLCGIVESVSGGGVVVFVMQGMHSLRDLFPLVMDVHGKLKTYSHPHVTPLFNERFVISLGWCKSCLILNDRVEITPELPPLCGPVDAVSNTRLAEVEASQAGLLELQKSLEDGEKPLPQLVGCCKTLDQAKALLVEVEASQQPWVWLWQQLYILV
;
A
#
# COMPACT_ATOMS: atom_id res chain seq x y z
N ASP A 1 -3.06 -9.79 20.52
CA ASP A 1 -4.30 -8.98 20.58
C ASP A 1 -4.08 -7.59 19.99
N PHE A 2 -5.11 -6.74 19.90
CA PHE A 2 -4.94 -5.37 19.37
C PHE A 2 -3.96 -4.53 20.21
N GLU A 3 -3.81 -4.85 21.50
CA GLU A 3 -2.86 -4.19 22.41
C GLU A 3 -1.38 -4.39 22.00
N ASP A 4 -1.05 -5.55 21.44
CA ASP A 4 0.32 -5.90 21.01
C ASP A 4 0.65 -5.38 19.60
N VAL A 5 -0.38 -5.07 18.83
CA VAL A 5 -0.25 -4.63 17.45
C VAL A 5 0.26 -3.19 17.47
N THR A 6 1.32 -2.90 16.72
CA THR A 6 1.84 -1.54 16.51
C THR A 6 1.43 -1.01 15.13
N PRO A 7 1.47 0.32 14.90
CA PRO A 7 1.21 0.88 13.57
C PRO A 7 2.15 0.30 12.49
N ASN A 8 3.41 0.04 12.85
CA ASN A 8 4.38 -0.55 11.92
C ASN A 8 4.00 -1.98 11.53
N THR A 9 3.59 -2.81 12.50
CA THR A 9 3.12 -4.16 12.22
C THR A 9 1.80 -4.16 11.45
N LEU A 10 0.91 -3.21 11.69
CA LEU A 10 -0.32 -3.03 10.89
C LEU A 10 0.00 -2.76 9.42
N CYS A 11 0.91 -1.82 9.16
CA CYS A 11 1.35 -1.53 7.79
C CYS A 11 1.91 -2.78 7.10
N GLY A 12 2.78 -3.53 7.78
CA GLY A 12 3.34 -4.77 7.23
C GLY A 12 2.29 -5.84 6.93
N ILE A 13 1.26 -5.98 7.79
CA ILE A 13 0.14 -6.90 7.56
C ILE A 13 -0.65 -6.47 6.32
N VAL A 14 -1.03 -5.19 6.23
CA VAL A 14 -1.82 -4.66 5.10
C VAL A 14 -1.04 -4.76 3.79
N GLU A 15 0.27 -4.50 3.81
CA GLU A 15 1.13 -4.58 2.63
C GLU A 15 1.33 -6.03 2.14
N SER A 16 1.39 -6.99 3.06
CA SER A 16 1.62 -8.40 2.71
C SER A 16 0.36 -9.11 2.19
N VAL A 17 -0.80 -8.48 2.30
CA VAL A 17 -2.06 -9.06 1.83
C VAL A 17 -2.22 -8.77 0.34
N SER A 18 -2.23 -9.85 -0.45
CA SER A 18 -2.42 -9.75 -1.90
C SER A 18 -3.83 -9.25 -2.27
N GLY A 19 -3.97 -8.72 -3.50
CA GLY A 19 -5.25 -8.27 -4.03
C GLY A 19 -6.34 -9.34 -3.92
N GLY A 20 -7.50 -8.95 -3.38
CA GLY A 20 -8.63 -9.85 -3.10
C GLY A 20 -8.61 -10.50 -1.71
N GLY A 21 -7.54 -10.30 -0.93
CA GLY A 21 -7.50 -10.69 0.47
C GLY A 21 -8.27 -9.74 1.38
N VAL A 22 -8.57 -10.20 2.61
CA VAL A 22 -9.26 -9.43 3.64
C VAL A 22 -8.44 -9.47 4.92
N VAL A 23 -8.28 -8.31 5.57
CA VAL A 23 -7.70 -8.20 6.91
C VAL A 23 -8.84 -8.19 7.92
N VAL A 24 -8.81 -9.15 8.85
CA VAL A 24 -9.84 -9.29 9.88
C VAL A 24 -9.25 -8.96 11.25
N PHE A 25 -9.87 -8.00 11.93
CA PHE A 25 -9.57 -7.69 13.33
C PHE A 25 -10.65 -8.33 14.21
N VAL A 26 -10.22 -9.19 15.14
CA VAL A 26 -11.11 -9.77 16.15
C VAL A 26 -10.84 -9.05 17.47
N MET A 27 -11.88 -8.43 18.03
CA MET A 27 -11.81 -7.71 19.29
C MET A 27 -12.62 -8.49 20.35
N GLN A 28 -11.96 -8.93 21.41
CA GLN A 28 -12.62 -9.66 22.51
C GLN A 28 -12.99 -8.69 23.63
N GLY A 29 -14.19 -8.84 24.20
CA GLY A 29 -14.63 -8.06 25.36
C GLY A 29 -15.00 -6.60 25.09
N MET A 30 -15.12 -6.22 23.82
CA MET A 30 -15.56 -4.88 23.41
C MET A 30 -17.00 -4.93 22.91
N HIS A 31 -17.84 -4.02 23.41
CA HIS A 31 -19.25 -3.94 23.00
C HIS A 31 -19.46 -2.90 21.91
N SER A 32 -18.55 -1.94 21.78
CA SER A 32 -18.55 -0.93 20.73
C SER A 32 -17.13 -0.60 20.25
N LEU A 33 -17.00 -0.08 19.04
CA LEU A 33 -15.71 0.42 18.53
C LEU A 33 -15.16 1.61 19.33
N ARG A 34 -16.00 2.32 20.07
CA ARG A 34 -15.56 3.43 20.94
C ARG A 34 -14.74 2.93 22.13
N ASP A 35 -14.94 1.68 22.53
CA ASP A 35 -14.16 1.04 23.60
C ASP A 35 -12.68 0.91 23.20
N LEU A 36 -12.34 1.09 21.91
CA LEU A 36 -10.96 1.06 21.42
C LEU A 36 -10.19 2.34 21.76
N PHE A 37 -10.88 3.46 21.99
CA PHE A 37 -10.25 4.76 22.19
C PHE A 37 -9.33 4.80 23.42
N PRO A 38 -9.78 4.36 24.62
CA PRO A 38 -8.93 4.38 25.81
C PRO A 38 -7.93 3.23 25.86
N LEU A 39 -7.96 2.29 24.92
CA LEU A 39 -7.09 1.12 24.94
C LEU A 39 -5.63 1.54 24.89
N VAL A 40 -4.79 0.96 25.76
CA VAL A 40 -3.37 1.27 25.82
C VAL A 40 -2.59 0.17 25.12
N MET A 41 -2.03 0.48 23.96
CA MET A 41 -1.10 -0.38 23.25
C MET A 41 0.25 -0.49 23.98
N ASP A 42 0.95 -1.61 23.80
CA ASP A 42 2.27 -1.90 24.39
C ASP A 42 3.33 -0.83 24.06
N VAL A 43 3.23 -0.20 22.89
CA VAL A 43 4.14 0.87 22.47
C VAL A 43 4.05 2.09 23.42
N HIS A 44 2.88 2.36 24.00
CA HIS A 44 2.71 3.47 24.93
C HIS A 44 3.44 3.24 26.25
N GLY A 45 3.68 1.98 26.65
CA GLY A 45 4.53 1.65 27.79
C GLY A 45 5.96 2.17 27.62
N LYS A 46 6.50 2.09 26.39
CA LYS A 46 7.86 2.57 26.05
C LYS A 46 7.97 4.10 25.95
N LEU A 47 6.84 4.80 25.80
CA LEU A 47 6.79 6.26 25.68
C LEU A 47 6.69 6.98 27.04
N LYS A 48 6.53 6.22 28.14
CA LYS A 48 6.52 6.77 29.49
C LYS A 48 7.94 7.07 29.94
N THR A 49 8.15 8.28 30.44
CA THR A 49 9.41 8.68 31.10
C THR A 49 9.13 9.19 32.49
N TYR A 50 10.14 9.29 33.35
CA TYR A 50 9.97 9.83 34.70
C TYR A 50 9.36 11.25 34.70
N SER A 51 9.72 12.06 33.70
CA SER A 51 9.18 13.42 33.54
C SER A 51 7.79 13.47 32.89
N HIS A 52 7.37 12.41 32.19
CA HIS A 52 6.07 12.30 31.53
C HIS A 52 5.47 10.91 31.75
N PRO A 53 4.80 10.68 32.89
CA PRO A 53 4.26 9.36 33.24
C PRO A 53 2.95 9.03 32.52
N HIS A 54 2.24 10.04 32.03
CA HIS A 54 0.96 9.89 31.33
C HIS A 54 1.14 10.05 29.83
N VAL A 55 0.71 9.05 29.06
CA VAL A 55 0.73 9.03 27.60
C VAL A 55 -0.70 8.93 27.11
N THR A 56 -1.13 9.84 26.25
CA THR A 56 -2.46 9.83 25.65
C THR A 56 -2.45 8.96 24.37
N PRO A 57 -3.29 7.91 24.26
CA PRO A 57 -3.31 7.03 23.10
C PRO A 57 -4.07 7.65 21.91
N LEU A 58 -3.47 8.65 21.26
CA LEU A 58 -4.08 9.34 20.11
C LEU A 58 -4.20 8.48 18.85
N PHE A 59 -3.42 7.39 18.77
CA PHE A 59 -3.43 6.50 17.62
C PHE A 59 -4.77 5.79 17.48
N ASN A 60 -5.30 5.24 18.56
CA ASN A 60 -6.52 4.44 18.53
C ASN A 60 -7.73 5.27 18.12
N GLU A 61 -7.84 6.51 18.63
CA GLU A 61 -8.88 7.45 18.21
C GLU A 61 -8.81 7.72 16.70
N ARG A 62 -7.61 8.05 16.18
CA ARG A 62 -7.42 8.29 14.74
C ARG A 62 -7.66 7.04 13.90
N PHE A 63 -7.26 5.87 14.38
CA PHE A 63 -7.44 4.60 13.70
C PHE A 63 -8.92 4.30 13.50
N VAL A 64 -9.75 4.40 14.54
CA VAL A 64 -11.19 4.16 14.43
C VAL A 64 -11.87 5.19 13.52
N ILE A 65 -11.49 6.46 13.62
CA ILE A 65 -12.00 7.50 12.70
C ILE A 65 -11.62 7.18 11.24
N SER A 66 -10.40 6.68 11.01
CA SER A 66 -9.95 6.29 9.66
C SER A 66 -10.73 5.10 9.09
N LEU A 67 -11.15 4.15 9.94
CA LEU A 67 -12.03 3.05 9.53
C LEU A 67 -13.39 3.58 9.08
N GLY A 68 -13.89 4.65 9.71
CA GLY A 68 -15.12 5.31 9.30
C GLY A 68 -15.05 5.93 7.91
N TRP A 69 -13.87 6.32 7.44
CA TRP A 69 -13.66 6.86 6.08
C TRP A 69 -13.34 5.78 5.05
N CYS A 70 -13.05 4.55 5.48
CA CYS A 70 -12.68 3.47 4.60
C CYS A 70 -13.93 2.81 3.99
N LYS A 71 -14.17 3.06 2.69
CA LYS A 71 -15.30 2.46 1.94
C LYS A 71 -15.26 0.93 1.86
N SER A 72 -14.10 0.33 2.10
CA SER A 72 -13.87 -1.12 2.03
C SER A 72 -13.76 -1.77 3.42
N CYS A 73 -14.07 -1.03 4.49
CA CYS A 73 -14.15 -1.57 5.84
C CYS A 73 -15.58 -2.04 6.15
N LEU A 74 -15.70 -3.14 6.87
CA LEU A 74 -16.98 -3.65 7.35
C LEU A 74 -16.87 -3.97 8.83
N ILE A 75 -17.89 -3.57 9.59
CA ILE A 75 -17.96 -3.80 11.04
C ILE A 75 -19.08 -4.80 11.28
N LEU A 76 -18.72 -5.92 11.88
CA LEU A 76 -19.59 -7.04 12.16
C LEU A 76 -19.74 -7.22 13.66
N ASN A 77 -20.96 -7.49 14.12
CA ASN A 77 -21.19 -7.93 15.49
C ASN A 77 -20.88 -9.43 15.67
N ASP A 78 -21.04 -9.93 16.90
CA ASP A 78 -20.90 -11.33 17.29
C ASP A 78 -21.84 -12.29 16.53
N ARG A 79 -22.91 -11.77 15.94
CA ARG A 79 -23.88 -12.49 15.11
C ARG A 79 -23.61 -12.37 13.61
N VAL A 80 -22.49 -11.76 13.20
CA VAL A 80 -22.12 -11.51 11.79
C VAL A 80 -23.12 -10.60 11.08
N GLU A 81 -23.76 -9.70 11.82
CA GLU A 81 -24.62 -8.65 11.28
C GLU A 81 -23.83 -7.35 11.18
N ILE A 82 -24.18 -6.53 10.18
CA ILE A 82 -23.51 -5.26 9.91
C ILE A 82 -24.00 -4.21 10.92
N THR A 83 -23.10 -3.62 11.68
CA THR A 83 -23.44 -2.57 12.65
C THR A 83 -23.10 -1.18 12.12
N PRO A 84 -24.05 -0.22 12.08
CA PRO A 84 -23.80 1.15 11.65
C PRO A 84 -23.21 2.02 12.78
N GLU A 85 -22.17 1.54 13.46
CA GLU A 85 -21.54 2.24 14.58
C GLU A 85 -20.71 3.45 14.15
N LEU A 86 -20.24 3.45 12.90
CA LEU A 86 -19.51 4.55 12.30
C LEU A 86 -20.42 5.33 11.34
N PRO A 87 -20.17 6.64 11.14
CA PRO A 87 -20.98 7.48 10.24
C PRO A 87 -21.11 6.83 8.85
N PRO A 88 -22.19 7.11 8.10
CA PRO A 88 -22.57 6.43 6.84
C PRO A 88 -21.70 6.91 5.67
N LEU A 89 -20.38 6.87 5.84
CA LEU A 89 -19.39 7.08 4.79
C LEU A 89 -19.04 5.74 4.13
N CYS A 90 -19.34 4.62 4.80
CA CYS A 90 -19.64 3.34 4.15
C CYS A 90 -20.98 3.49 3.42
N GLY A 91 -20.94 4.04 2.21
CA GLY A 91 -22.02 3.83 1.24
C GLY A 91 -22.19 2.33 0.96
N PRO A 92 -23.27 1.93 0.27
CA PRO A 92 -23.42 0.55 -0.19
C PRO A 92 -22.13 0.11 -0.91
N VAL A 93 -21.67 -1.10 -0.60
CA VAL A 93 -20.58 -1.72 -1.36
C VAL A 93 -21.13 -2.01 -2.74
N ASP A 94 -21.01 -1.03 -3.63
CA ASP A 94 -21.37 -1.21 -5.03
C ASP A 94 -20.53 -2.35 -5.59
N ALA A 95 -21.18 -3.28 -6.29
CA ALA A 95 -20.48 -4.32 -7.02
C ALA A 95 -19.43 -3.67 -7.91
N VAL A 96 -18.21 -4.24 -7.92
CA VAL A 96 -17.03 -3.73 -8.61
C VAL A 96 -17.42 -3.13 -9.96
N SER A 97 -17.28 -1.81 -10.13
CA SER A 97 -17.52 -1.20 -11.43
C SER A 97 -16.50 -1.79 -12.41
N ASN A 98 -16.98 -2.32 -13.54
CA ASN A 98 -16.16 -2.90 -14.62
C ASN A 98 -14.99 -2.00 -15.08
N THR A 99 -15.03 -0.71 -14.76
CA THR A 99 -13.97 0.25 -15.04
C THR A 99 -12.62 -0.10 -14.41
N ARG A 100 -12.57 -0.56 -13.15
CA ARG A 100 -11.27 -0.90 -12.52
C ARG A 100 -10.64 -2.15 -13.12
N LEU A 101 -11.46 -3.13 -13.51
CA LEU A 101 -10.99 -4.32 -14.19
C LEU A 101 -10.40 -3.96 -15.56
N ALA A 102 -11.09 -3.08 -16.30
CA ALA A 102 -10.61 -2.59 -17.59
C ALA A 102 -9.27 -1.82 -17.49
N GLU A 103 -9.07 -1.01 -16.44
CA GLU A 103 -7.80 -0.30 -16.19
C GLU A 103 -6.63 -1.25 -15.91
N VAL A 104 -6.88 -2.31 -15.12
CA VAL A 104 -5.87 -3.34 -14.83
C VAL A 104 -5.51 -4.12 -16.09
N GLU A 105 -6.52 -4.51 -16.88
CA GLU A 105 -6.32 -5.20 -18.15
C GLU A 105 -5.54 -4.33 -19.15
N ALA A 106 -5.88 -3.05 -19.28
CA ALA A 106 -5.16 -2.11 -20.15
C ALA A 106 -3.69 -1.95 -19.73
N SER A 107 -3.44 -1.86 -18.42
CA SER A 107 -2.07 -1.76 -17.87
C SER A 107 -1.25 -3.01 -18.13
N GLN A 108 -1.87 -4.20 -18.04
CA GLN A 108 -1.21 -5.47 -18.36
C GLN A 108 -0.95 -5.62 -19.86
N ALA A 109 -1.90 -5.22 -20.71
CA ALA A 109 -1.75 -5.23 -22.16
C ALA A 109 -0.57 -4.35 -22.61
N GLY A 110 -0.44 -3.14 -22.04
CA GLY A 110 0.68 -2.25 -22.34
C GLY A 110 2.04 -2.78 -21.87
N LEU A 111 2.09 -3.57 -20.78
CA LEU A 111 3.33 -4.23 -20.35
C LEU A 111 3.74 -5.34 -21.33
N LEU A 112 2.79 -6.15 -21.82
CA LEU A 112 3.05 -7.19 -22.81
C LEU A 112 3.52 -6.59 -24.15
N GLU A 113 2.91 -5.48 -24.57
CA GLU A 113 3.33 -4.74 -25.75
C GLU A 113 4.77 -4.22 -25.61
N LEU A 114 5.10 -3.61 -24.47
CA LEU A 114 6.46 -3.14 -24.17
C LEU A 114 7.47 -4.29 -24.15
N GLN A 115 7.13 -5.42 -23.52
CA GLN A 115 7.98 -6.61 -23.51
C GLN A 115 8.26 -7.09 -24.93
N LYS A 116 7.21 -7.24 -25.76
CA LYS A 116 7.34 -7.66 -27.15
C LYS A 116 8.18 -6.69 -27.99
N SER A 117 8.02 -5.38 -27.78
CA SER A 117 8.79 -4.36 -28.51
C SER A 117 10.29 -4.41 -28.21
N LEU A 118 10.68 -4.97 -27.06
CA LEU A 118 12.06 -5.02 -26.58
C LEU A 118 12.66 -6.43 -26.68
N GLU A 119 11.94 -7.44 -27.17
CA GLU A 119 12.45 -8.82 -27.30
C GLU A 119 13.71 -8.91 -28.17
N ASP A 120 13.78 -8.08 -29.22
CA ASP A 120 14.92 -8.02 -30.16
C ASP A 120 16.06 -7.10 -29.68
N GLY A 121 15.93 -6.49 -28.50
CA GLY A 121 16.90 -5.53 -27.96
C GLY A 121 18.21 -6.15 -27.47
N GLU A 122 19.22 -5.29 -27.27
CA GLU A 122 20.50 -5.71 -26.68
C GLU A 122 20.33 -6.18 -25.22
N LYS A 123 20.92 -7.34 -24.91
CA LYS A 123 20.97 -7.86 -23.54
C LYS A 123 21.80 -6.93 -22.65
N PRO A 124 21.41 -6.66 -21.38
CA PRO A 124 20.43 -7.40 -20.56
C PRO A 124 19.02 -6.79 -20.49
N LEU A 125 18.73 -5.72 -21.22
CA LEU A 125 17.47 -4.97 -21.09
C LEU A 125 16.20 -5.83 -21.21
N PRO A 126 16.07 -6.75 -22.19
CA PRO A 126 14.87 -7.56 -22.35
C PRO A 126 14.64 -8.52 -21.16
N GLN A 127 15.72 -9.00 -20.54
CA GLN A 127 15.64 -9.88 -19.37
C GLN A 127 15.16 -9.14 -18.13
N LEU A 128 15.57 -7.87 -17.97
CA LEU A 128 15.15 -7.04 -16.85
C LEU A 128 13.69 -6.62 -16.98
N VAL A 129 13.25 -6.23 -18.18
CA VAL A 129 11.85 -5.88 -18.45
C VAL A 129 10.93 -7.09 -18.33
N GLY A 130 11.43 -8.29 -18.66
CA GLY A 130 10.71 -9.55 -18.42
C GLY A 130 10.45 -9.87 -16.94
N CYS A 131 11.24 -9.32 -16.02
CA CYS A 131 11.04 -9.46 -14.57
C CYS A 131 10.06 -8.43 -13.98
N CYS A 132 9.70 -7.39 -14.72
CA CYS A 132 8.78 -6.35 -14.26
C CYS A 132 7.35 -6.89 -14.12
N LYS A 133 6.69 -6.52 -13.02
CA LYS A 133 5.29 -6.90 -12.76
C LYS A 133 4.30 -5.81 -13.15
N THR A 134 4.74 -4.56 -13.24
CA THR A 134 3.91 -3.42 -13.62
C THR A 134 4.53 -2.64 -14.77
N LEU A 135 3.67 -2.01 -15.56
CA LEU A 135 4.06 -1.18 -16.69
C LEU A 135 4.96 -0.01 -16.23
N ASP A 136 4.66 0.56 -15.06
CA ASP A 136 5.45 1.65 -14.49
C ASP A 136 6.86 1.21 -14.07
N GLN A 137 7.03 -0.02 -13.57
CA GLN A 137 8.37 -0.58 -13.30
C GLN A 137 9.18 -0.69 -14.59
N ALA A 138 8.58 -1.18 -15.68
CA ALA A 138 9.25 -1.28 -16.97
C ALA A 138 9.66 0.10 -17.51
N LYS A 139 8.76 1.09 -17.43
CA LYS A 139 9.07 2.48 -17.83
C LYS A 139 10.19 3.10 -16.99
N ALA A 140 10.16 2.91 -15.67
CA ALA A 140 11.20 3.42 -14.79
C ALA A 140 12.58 2.86 -15.14
N LEU A 141 12.66 1.55 -15.44
CA LEU A 141 13.90 0.94 -15.90
C LEU A 141 14.41 1.53 -17.22
N LEU A 142 13.52 1.78 -18.18
CA LEU A 142 13.90 2.38 -19.46
C LEU A 142 14.47 3.80 -19.27
N VAL A 143 13.82 4.62 -18.43
CA VAL A 143 14.30 5.97 -18.09
C VAL A 143 15.67 5.91 -17.43
N GLU A 144 15.89 4.99 -16.49
CA GLU A 144 17.17 4.84 -15.80
C GLU A 144 18.30 4.40 -16.73
N VAL A 145 18.02 3.48 -17.66
CA VAL A 145 18.99 3.00 -18.65
C VAL A 145 19.36 4.10 -19.63
N GLU A 146 18.38 4.86 -20.13
CA GLU A 146 18.63 6.01 -20.99
C GLU A 146 19.46 7.08 -20.27
N ALA A 147 19.10 7.40 -19.01
CA ALA A 147 19.83 8.35 -18.19
C ALA A 147 21.29 7.92 -17.95
N SER A 148 21.55 6.62 -17.79
CA SER A 148 22.90 6.08 -17.61
C SER A 148 23.78 6.14 -18.86
N GLN A 149 23.18 6.11 -20.06
CA GLN A 149 23.91 6.18 -21.34
C GLN A 149 24.33 7.63 -21.71
N GLN A 150 23.53 8.62 -21.33
CA GLN A 150 23.73 10.03 -21.65
C GLN A 150 25.11 10.59 -21.21
N PRO A 151 25.58 10.48 -19.95
CA PRO A 151 26.79 11.18 -19.49
C PRO A 151 28.08 10.76 -20.20
N TRP A 152 28.15 9.51 -20.69
CA TRP A 152 29.31 9.03 -21.44
C TRP A 152 29.34 9.57 -22.86
N VAL A 153 28.19 9.71 -23.52
CA VAL A 153 28.13 10.24 -24.89
C VAL A 153 28.62 11.69 -24.97
N TRP A 154 28.29 12.53 -23.97
CA TRP A 154 28.79 13.90 -23.87
C TRP A 154 30.31 13.98 -23.62
N LEU A 155 30.85 13.10 -22.76
CA LEU A 155 32.30 13.01 -22.50
C LEU A 155 33.07 12.53 -23.73
N TRP A 156 32.54 11.56 -24.48
CA TRP A 156 33.15 11.07 -25.71
C TRP A 156 33.05 12.08 -26.87
N GLN A 157 31.93 12.82 -27.01
CA GLN A 157 31.84 13.91 -27.98
C GLN A 157 32.79 15.08 -27.65
N GLN A 158 32.97 15.43 -26.37
CA GLN A 158 33.98 16.44 -26.01
C GLN A 158 35.41 15.96 -26.25
N LEU A 159 35.74 14.70 -25.96
CA LEU A 159 37.06 14.14 -26.23
C LEU A 159 37.36 14.02 -27.73
N TYR A 160 36.37 13.70 -28.57
CA TYR A 160 36.53 13.62 -30.02
C TYR A 160 36.69 15.00 -30.70
N ILE A 161 36.20 16.08 -30.09
CA ILE A 161 36.39 17.46 -30.58
C ILE A 161 37.78 18.01 -30.17
N LEU A 162 38.43 17.42 -29.17
CA LEU A 162 39.73 17.84 -28.64
C LEU A 162 40.94 17.08 -29.26
N VAL A 163 40.70 16.11 -30.13
CA VAL A 163 41.72 15.37 -30.93
C VAL A 163 41.61 15.78 -32.39
#